data_AF-A0A4R4R1N5-F1
#
_entry.id   AF-A0A4R4R1N5-F1
#
_cell.length_a   1.000
_cell.length_b   1.000
_cell.length_c   1.000
_cell.angle_alpha   90.00
_cell.angle_beta   90.00
_cell.angle_gamma   90.00
#
_symmetry.space_group_name_H-M   'P 1'
#
loop_
_entity.id
_entity.type
_entity.pdbx_description
1 polymer ?
#
loop_
_entity_poly.entity_id
_entity_poly.type
_entity_poly.pdbx_seq_one_letter_code
_entity_poly.pdbx_strand_id
1 'polypeptide(L)'
;MDTKTKAYLVGGPCDGSSREADSALLEVELDGMIHRYVRTTKQHGDDGTIYNYDGMVAPGGGEPGVENPADRVASPKADAEGQGGPA
;
A
#
# COMPACT_ATOMS: atom_id res chain seq x y z
N MET A 1 -9.05 -25.06 14.42
CA MET A 1 -10.19 -24.15 14.29
C MET A 1 -9.80 -23.13 13.25
N ASP A 2 -10.26 -23.32 12.03
CA ASP A 2 -10.10 -22.39 10.92
C ASP A 2 -11.04 -21.22 11.17
N THR A 3 -10.58 -20.23 11.93
CA THR A 3 -11.33 -19.00 12.20
C THR A 3 -11.23 -18.08 10.99
N LYS A 4 -11.77 -18.51 9.85
CA LYS A 4 -11.92 -17.64 8.69
C LYS A 4 -13.01 -16.62 9.02
N THR A 5 -12.61 -15.37 9.19
CA THR A 5 -13.54 -14.27 9.42
C THR A 5 -14.02 -13.73 8.09
N LYS A 6 -15.27 -13.26 8.04
CA LYS A 6 -15.80 -12.65 6.82
C LYS A 6 -15.14 -11.31 6.56
N ALA A 7 -14.44 -11.17 5.45
CA ALA A 7 -13.86 -9.93 4.95
C ALA A 7 -14.89 -9.18 4.09
N TYR A 8 -15.24 -7.96 4.49
CA TYR A 8 -16.08 -7.06 3.72
C TYR A 8 -15.21 -6.05 3.00
N LEU A 9 -15.28 -6.05 1.67
CA LEU A 9 -14.39 -5.29 0.80
C LEU A 9 -14.98 -3.92 0.52
N VAL A 10 -14.20 -2.88 0.78
CA VAL A 10 -14.59 -1.48 0.57
C VAL A 10 -13.59 -0.81 -0.37
N GLY A 11 -14.11 -0.21 -1.44
CA GLY A 11 -13.35 0.40 -2.51
C GLY A 11 -12.82 -0.58 -3.56
N GLY A 12 -12.26 -0.02 -4.63
CA GLY A 12 -11.70 -0.79 -5.73
C GLY A 12 -12.76 -1.60 -6.51
N PRO A 13 -12.34 -2.63 -7.26
CA PRO A 13 -13.25 -3.38 -8.13
C PRO A 13 -14.20 -4.33 -7.41
N CYS A 14 -13.88 -4.74 -6.18
CA CYS A 14 -14.70 -5.65 -5.38
C CYS A 14 -15.55 -4.92 -4.31
N ASP A 15 -15.79 -3.62 -4.46
CA ASP A 15 -16.56 -2.86 -3.48
C ASP A 15 -17.93 -3.50 -3.18
N GLY A 16 -18.28 -3.55 -1.90
CA GLY A 16 -19.54 -4.14 -1.41
C GLY A 16 -19.58 -5.67 -1.40
N SER A 17 -18.54 -6.33 -1.92
CA SER A 17 -18.43 -7.79 -1.89
C SER A 17 -17.90 -8.30 -0.55
N SER A 18 -18.15 -9.58 -0.26
CA SER A 18 -17.57 -10.24 0.90
C SER A 18 -16.88 -11.55 0.53
N ARG A 19 -15.79 -11.85 1.23
CA ARG A 19 -14.98 -13.07 1.06
C ARG A 19 -14.56 -13.60 2.42
N GLU A 20 -13.98 -14.79 2.46
CA GLU A 20 -13.32 -15.28 3.67
C GLU A 20 -11.84 -14.85 3.67
N ALA A 21 -11.37 -14.29 4.77
CA ALA A 21 -9.95 -14.00 4.97
C ALA A 21 -9.59 -14.04 6.46
N ASP A 22 -8.40 -14.54 6.76
CA ASP A 22 -7.81 -14.54 8.11
C ASP A 22 -6.56 -13.64 8.21
N SER A 23 -5.98 -13.30 7.06
CA SER A 23 -4.73 -12.56 6.95
C SER A 23 -4.93 -11.04 6.95
N ALA A 24 -3.89 -10.29 7.33
CA ALA A 24 -3.92 -8.82 7.34
C ALA A 24 -4.01 -8.22 5.92
N LEU A 25 -3.61 -8.97 4.90
CA LEU A 25 -3.67 -8.61 3.49
C LEU A 25 -4.51 -9.67 2.77
N LEU A 26 -5.46 -9.22 1.95
CA LEU A 26 -6.22 -10.04 1.02
C LEU A 26 -5.88 -9.62 -0.40
N GLU A 27 -5.50 -10.59 -1.22
CA GLU A 27 -5.11 -10.39 -2.61
C GLU A 27 -6.14 -11.05 -3.51
N VAL A 28 -6.59 -10.32 -4.52
CA VAL A 28 -7.62 -10.77 -5.46
C VAL A 28 -7.10 -10.56 -6.87
N GLU A 29 -6.90 -11.64 -7.60
CA GLU A 29 -6.54 -11.56 -9.02
C GLU A 29 -7.79 -11.26 -9.87
N LEU A 30 -7.77 -10.16 -10.61
CA LEU A 30 -8.80 -9.75 -11.57
C LEU A 30 -8.10 -9.11 -12.77
N ASP A 31 -8.55 -9.44 -13.98
CA ASP A 31 -7.99 -8.90 -15.23
C ASP A 31 -6.46 -9.05 -15.36
N GLY A 32 -5.91 -10.12 -14.79
CA GLY A 32 -4.46 -10.40 -14.78
C GLY A 32 -3.66 -9.49 -13.83
N MET A 33 -4.33 -8.74 -12.96
CA MET A 33 -3.73 -7.85 -11.97
C MET A 33 -4.13 -8.28 -10.55
N ILE A 34 -3.24 -8.07 -9.58
CA ILE A 34 -3.51 -8.36 -8.17
C ILE A 34 -4.05 -7.11 -7.50
N HIS A 35 -5.32 -7.16 -7.11
CA HIS A 35 -5.98 -6.14 -6.30
C HIS A 35 -5.80 -6.45 -4.82
N ARG A 36 -5.19 -5.53 -4.09
CA ARG A 36 -4.86 -5.67 -2.68
C ARG A 36 -5.87 -4.97 -1.79
N TYR A 37 -6.24 -5.66 -0.73
CA TYR A 37 -7.16 -5.20 0.29
C TYR A 37 -6.53 -5.41 1.67
N VAL A 38 -6.43 -4.34 2.46
CA VAL A 38 -5.81 -4.40 3.79
C VAL A 38 -6.87 -4.47 4.88
N ARG A 39 -6.67 -5.40 5.82
CA ARG A 39 -7.52 -5.58 7.00
C ARG A 39 -7.48 -4.32 7.84
N THR A 40 -8.66 -3.84 8.22
CA THR A 40 -8.79 -2.74 9.17
C THR A 40 -9.13 -3.26 10.57
N THR A 41 -9.11 -2.35 11.55
CA THR A 41 -9.62 -2.62 12.90
C THR A 41 -11.14 -2.50 13.01
N LYS A 42 -11.84 -2.11 11.92
CA LYS A 42 -13.29 -1.91 11.91
C LYS A 42 -14.00 -3.22 11.56
N GLN A 43 -15.14 -3.45 12.21
CA GLN A 43 -16.02 -4.57 11.92
C GLN A 43 -17.22 -4.14 11.06
N HIS A 44 -17.75 -5.09 10.30
CA HIS A 44 -18.97 -4.96 9.52
C HIS A 44 -20.00 -5.94 10.08
N GLY A 45 -20.95 -5.42 10.87
CA GLY A 45 -21.89 -6.24 11.65
C GLY A 45 -21.17 -7.05 12.75
N ASP A 46 -21.74 -8.19 13.12
CA ASP A 46 -21.27 -9.00 14.25
C ASP A 46 -20.11 -9.96 13.91
N ASP A 47 -19.90 -10.30 12.63
CA ASP A 47 -18.97 -11.38 12.23
C ASP A 47 -18.02 -11.00 11.07
N GLY A 48 -18.04 -9.72 10.67
CA GLY A 48 -17.27 -9.20 9.54
C GLY A 48 -16.11 -8.30 9.94
N THR A 49 -14.95 -8.41 9.30
CA THR A 49 -13.93 -7.36 9.34
C THR A 49 -13.93 -6.58 8.03
N ILE A 50 -13.81 -5.26 8.09
CA ILE A 50 -13.69 -4.40 6.92
C ILE A 50 -12.26 -4.47 6.38
N TYR A 51 -12.13 -4.67 5.08
CA TYR A 51 -10.88 -4.57 4.34
C TYR A 51 -11.00 -3.43 3.33
N ASN A 52 -10.05 -2.50 3.36
CA ASN A 52 -10.01 -1.36 2.45
C ASN A 52 -9.10 -1.66 1.27
N TYR A 53 -9.48 -1.16 0.09
CA TYR A 53 -8.64 -1.24 -1.09
C TYR A 53 -7.33 -0.45 -0.90
N ASP A 54 -6.21 -1.14 -1.07
CA ASP A 54 -4.86 -0.59 -0.97
C ASP A 54 -4.29 -0.21 -2.34
N GLY A 55 -4.67 -0.95 -3.38
CA GLY A 55 -4.22 -0.68 -4.75
C GLY A 55 -4.17 -1.93 -5.60
N MET A 56 -3.54 -1.79 -6.76
CA MET A 56 -3.34 -2.86 -7.73
C MET A 56 -1.85 -3.02 -7.99
N VAL A 57 -1.37 -4.26 -8.11
CA VAL A 57 0.00 -4.58 -8.53
C VAL A 57 -0.02 -5.60 -9.66
N ALA A 58 0.99 -5.57 -10.52
CA ALA A 58 1.21 -6.65 -11.47
C ALA A 58 1.58 -7.93 -10.71
N PRO A 59 1.22 -9.13 -11.20
CA PRO A 59 1.50 -10.40 -10.52
C PRO A 59 3.00 -10.69 -10.33
N GLY A 60 3.87 -10.01 -11.08
CA GLY A 60 5.33 -10.04 -10.88
C GLY A 60 5.88 -9.04 -9.86
N GLY A 61 5.01 -8.25 -9.21
CA GLY A 61 5.41 -7.13 -8.36
C GLY A 61 5.82 -5.88 -9.15
N GLY A 62 5.96 -4.75 -8.44
CA GLY A 62 6.60 -3.56 -9.00
C GLY A 62 8.11 -3.73 -8.98
N GLU A 63 8.81 -3.31 -10.04
CA GLU A 63 10.27 -3.36 -10.07
C GLU A 63 10.84 -2.52 -8.91
N PRO A 64 11.67 -3.10 -8.03
CA PRO A 64 12.26 -2.35 -6.93
C PRO A 64 13.23 -1.30 -7.47
N GLY A 65 12.91 -0.02 -7.26
CA GLY A 65 13.89 1.05 -7.27
C GLY A 65 14.47 1.45 -8.63
N VAL A 66 13.64 1.58 -9.68
CA VAL A 66 13.98 2.48 -10.81
C VAL A 66 13.83 3.95 -10.41
N GLU A 67 14.32 4.31 -9.22
CA GLU A 67 14.61 5.69 -8.89
C GLU A 67 15.97 5.96 -9.50
N ASN A 68 16.00 6.74 -10.57
CA ASN A 68 17.27 7.19 -11.14
C ASN A 68 18.04 7.93 -10.03
N PRO A 69 19.25 7.49 -9.65
CA PRO A 69 20.05 8.18 -8.65
C PRO A 69 20.34 9.64 -9.03
N ALA A 70 20.25 10.00 -10.32
CA ALA A 70 20.39 11.37 -10.80
C ALA A 70 19.17 12.26 -10.51
N ASP A 71 17.98 11.68 -10.29
CA ASP A 71 16.80 12.41 -9.81
C ASP A 71 16.86 12.71 -8.31
N ARG A 72 17.88 12.18 -7.60
CA ARG A 72 18.32 12.75 -6.32
C ARG A 72 19.04 14.06 -6.59
N VAL A 73 18.28 15.05 -7.05
CA VAL A 73 18.71 16.45 -7.05
C VAL A 73 19.10 16.75 -5.61
N ALA A 74 20.40 16.87 -5.37
CA ALA A 74 20.91 17.39 -4.12
C ALA A 74 20.15 18.69 -3.85
N SER A 75 19.52 18.78 -2.67
CA SER A 75 18.92 20.04 -2.19
C SER A 75 19.88 21.19 -2.52
N PRO A 76 19.41 22.34 -3.01
CA PRO A 76 20.28 23.49 -3.25
C PRO A 76 21.07 23.71 -1.97
N LYS A 77 22.39 23.51 -2.04
CA LYS A 77 23.26 23.91 -0.94
C LYS A 77 23.04 25.42 -0.84
N ALA A 78 22.51 25.87 0.30
CA ALA A 78 22.56 27.27 0.66
C ALA A 78 24.04 27.67 0.59
N ASP A 79 24.38 28.45 -0.43
CA ASP A 79 25.70 29.03 -0.55
C ASP A 79 25.89 30.06 0.58
N ALA A 80 27.04 29.95 1.24
CA ALA A 80 27.67 30.92 2.14
C ALA A 80 27.09 31.10 3.56
N GLU A 81 27.55 30.27 4.49
CA GLU A 81 27.97 30.75 5.82
C GLU A 81 29.50 30.72 5.93
N GLY A 82 30.10 31.90 6.02
CA GLY A 82 31.31 32.22 6.80
C GLY A 82 32.65 31.55 6.46
N GLN A 83 33.60 32.31 5.91
CA GLN A 83 35.04 32.09 6.14
C GLN A 83 35.70 33.42 6.51
N GLY A 84 36.28 33.49 7.71
CA GLY A 84 36.95 34.67 8.25
C GLY A 84 38.48 34.70 8.02
N GLY A 85 39.00 35.90 7.72
CA GLY A 85 40.39 36.42 7.89
C GLY A 85 41.53 35.75 7.10
N PRO A 86 42.76 36.34 7.01
CA PRO A 86 43.25 37.68 7.43
C PRO A 86 44.02 38.45 6.31
N ALA A 87 44.25 39.75 6.50
CA ALA A 87 45.48 40.51 6.14
C ALA A 87 45.35 41.98 6.59
#